data_AF-A0A355EZ36-F1
#
_entry.id   AF-A0A355EZ36-F1
#
_cell.length_a   1.000
_cell.length_b   1.000
_cell.length_c   1.000
_cell.angle_alpha   90.00
_cell.angle_beta   90.00
_cell.angle_gamma   90.00
#
_symmetry.space_group_name_H-M   'P 1'
#
loop_
_entity.id
_entity.type
_entity.pdbx_description
1 polymer ?
#
loop_
_entity_poly.entity_id
_entity_poly.type
_entity_poly.pdbx_seq_one_letter_code
_entity_poly.pdbx_strand_id
1 'polypeptide(L)' 'DQLYLMNISEMLQTHRARGADLTIAVKPVSRAEASGFGILRLDPSGRITEFYEKPKTKEELDTLALDEQT' A
#
# COMPACT_ATOMS: atom_id res chain seq x y z
N ASP A 1 4.47 17.18 -3.55
CA ASP A 1 3.52 18.32 -3.69
C ASP A 1 2.10 17.94 -3.23
N GLN A 2 1.98 17.23 -2.11
CA GLN A 2 0.70 16.75 -1.58
C GLN A 2 0.42 17.43 -0.24
N LEU A 3 -0.80 17.94 -0.05
CA LEU A 3 -1.25 18.51 1.22
C LEU A 3 -2.08 17.46 1.97
N TYR A 4 -1.60 17.04 3.12
CA TYR A 4 -2.29 16.09 3.99
C TYR A 4 -1.94 16.33 5.45
N LEU A 5 -2.77 15.80 6.35
CA LEU A 5 -2.52 15.77 7.79
C LEU A 5 -2.41 14.31 8.22
N MET A 6 -1.31 13.95 8.87
CA MET A 6 -1.06 12.59 9.35
C MET A 6 -0.30 12.64 10.68
N ASN A 7 -0.67 11.76 11.61
CA ASN A 7 0.11 11.53 12.82
C ASN A 7 1.30 10.60 12.52
N ILE A 8 2.47 11.19 12.26
CA ILE A 8 3.68 10.43 11.91
C ILE A 8 4.17 9.54 13.08
N SER A 9 3.81 9.86 14.32
CA SER A 9 4.22 9.08 15.50
C SER A 9 3.72 7.63 15.43
N GLU A 10 2.52 7.39 14.93
CA GLU A 10 1.94 6.04 14.78
C GLU A 10 2.70 5.21 13.75
N MET A 11 3.11 5.84 12.64
CA MET A 11 3.92 5.20 11.61
C MET A 11 5.31 4.81 12.14
N LEU A 12 5.94 5.70 12.93
CA LEU A 12 7.23 5.42 13.56
C LEU A 12 7.16 4.30 14.60
N GLN A 13 6.09 4.26 15.40
CA GLN A 13 5.86 3.17 16.36
C GLN A 13 5.70 1.84 15.62
N THR A 14 4.92 1.81 14.55
CA THR A 14 4.72 0.61 13.71
C THR A 14 6.03 0.13 13.10
N HIS A 15 6.83 1.04 12.53
CA HIS A 15 8.14 0.73 11.94
C HIS A 15 9.07 0.05 12.96
N ARG A 16 9.20 0.64 14.16
CA ARG A 16 10.04 0.11 15.24
C ARG A 16 9.52 -1.21 15.79
N ALA A 17 8.21 -1.31 16.05
CA ALA A 17 7.60 -2.53 16.59
C ALA A 17 7.74 -3.72 15.65
N ARG A 18 7.71 -3.48 14.33
CA ARG A 18 7.88 -4.51 13.31
C ARG A 18 9.34 -4.80 12.95
N GLY A 19 10.29 -3.99 13.43
CA GLY A 19 11.70 -4.06 13.03
C GLY A 19 11.87 -4.00 11.51
N ALA A 20 11.05 -3.20 10.83
CA ALA A 20 11.02 -3.16 9.38
C ALA A 20 12.20 -2.35 8.83
N ASP A 21 12.80 -2.78 7.72
CA ASP A 21 13.82 -1.98 7.04
C ASP A 21 13.22 -0.71 6.41
N LEU A 22 11.96 -0.79 5.97
CA LEU A 22 11.21 0.30 5.35
C LEU A 22 9.73 0.22 5.74
N THR A 23 9.09 1.38 5.92
CA THR A 23 7.65 1.48 6.13
C THR A 23 7.07 2.51 5.17
N ILE A 24 6.02 2.13 4.46
CA ILE A 24 5.35 2.98 3.46
C ILE A 24 3.92 3.26 3.96
N ALA A 25 3.57 4.53 4.02
CA ALA A 25 2.19 4.95 4.26
C ALA A 25 1.38 4.76 2.98
N VAL A 26 0.29 4.00 3.07
CA VAL A 26 -0.60 3.70 1.94
C VAL A 26 -2.03 4.04 2.31
N LYS A 27 -2.85 4.31 1.30
CA LYS A 27 -4.30 4.46 1.42
C LYS A 27 -4.96 3.58 0.35
N PRO A 28 -6.07 2.88 0.67
CA PRO A 28 -6.83 2.17 -0.35
C PRO A 28 -7.34 3.13 -1.42
N VAL A 29 -7.28 2.70 -2.66
CA VAL A 29 -7.80 3.41 -3.83
C VAL A 29 -8.73 2.49 -4.62
N SER A 30 -9.66 3.06 -5.37
CA SER A 30 -10.49 2.25 -6.26
C SER A 30 -9.65 1.71 -7.43
N ARG A 31 -10.14 0.63 -8.04
CA ARG A 31 -9.51 0.06 -9.24
C ARG A 31 -9.42 1.05 -10.41
N ALA A 32 -10.38 1.97 -10.51
CA ALA A 32 -10.38 3.01 -11.54
C ALA A 32 -9.24 4.03 -11.35
N GLU A 33 -8.89 4.31 -10.10
CA GLU A 33 -7.83 5.26 -9.74
C GLU A 33 -6.44 4.61 -9.77
N ALA A 34 -6.37 3.28 -9.61
CA ALA A 34 -5.12 2.53 -9.41
C ALA A 34 -4.05 2.76 -10.49
N SER A 35 -4.46 2.95 -11.75
CA SER A 35 -3.53 3.18 -12.87
C SER A 35 -2.74 4.50 -12.76
N GLY A 36 -3.16 5.42 -11.89
CA GLY A 36 -2.45 6.68 -11.62
C GLY A 36 -1.38 6.59 -10.53
N PHE A 37 -1.31 5.49 -9.78
CA PHE A 37 -0.50 5.36 -8.57
C PHE A 37 0.43 4.14 -8.60
N GLY A 38 1.41 4.14 -7.70
CA GLY A 38 2.10 2.92 -7.31
C GLY A 38 1.22 2.10 -6.37
N ILE A 39 0.91 0.86 -6.75
CA ILE A 39 0.02 -0.03 -6.01
C ILE A 39 0.85 -1.11 -5.33
N LEU A 40 0.52 -1.37 -4.06
CA LEU A 40 1.21 -2.31 -3.20
C LEU A 40 0.26 -3.44 -2.83
N ARG A 41 0.76 -4.67 -2.88
CA ARG A 41 0.08 -5.82 -2.30
C ARG A 41 0.59 -6.05 -0.90
N LEU A 42 -0.33 -6.24 0.03
CA LEU A 42 -0.03 -6.55 1.43
C LEU A 42 -0.47 -7.98 1.72
N ASP A 43 0.31 -8.70 2.52
CA ASP A 43 -0.17 -9.93 3.16
C ASP A 43 -1.06 -9.61 4.39
N PRO A 44 -1.72 -10.60 5.01
CA PRO A 44 -2.57 -10.38 6.19
C PRO A 44 -1.83 -9.83 7.41
N SER A 45 -0.49 -9.90 7.44
CA SER A 45 0.32 -9.27 8.50
C SER A 45 0.61 -7.79 8.21
N GLY A 46 0.23 -7.29 7.02
CA GLY A 46 0.52 -5.95 6.54
C GLY A 46 1.95 -5.78 6.03
N ARG A 47 2.62 -6.87 5.61
CA ARG A 47 3.91 -6.78 4.91
C ARG A 47 3.68 -6.61 3.42
N ILE A 48 4.49 -5.76 2.81
CA ILE A 48 4.51 -5.57 1.36
C ILE A 48 5.11 -6.82 0.72
N THR A 49 4.36 -7.45 -0.17
CA THR A 49 4.80 -8.63 -0.93
C THR A 49 5.11 -8.30 -2.37
N GLU A 50 4.38 -7.35 -2.96
CA GLU A 50 4.50 -6.96 -4.37
C GLU A 50 4.29 -5.45 -4.54
N PHE A 51 4.88 -4.87 -5.59
CA PHE A 51 4.74 -3.47 -5.97
C PHE A 51 4.67 -3.32 -7.48
N TYR A 52 3.70 -2.55 -7.96
CA TYR A 52 3.53 -2.20 -9.37
C TYR A 52 3.36 -0.69 -9.50
N GLU A 53 4.23 -0.06 -10.29
CA GLU A 53 4.12 1.37 -10.62
C GLU A 53 3.12 1.55 -11.77
N LYS A 54 1.99 2.22 -11.51
CA LYS A 54 0.97 2.56 -12.51
C LYS A 54 0.50 1.35 -13.33
N PRO A 55 -0.10 0.33 -12.68
CA PRO A 55 -0.58 -0.86 -13.37
C PRO A 55 -1.59 -0.48 -14.46
N LYS A 56 -1.49 -1.13 -15.62
CA LYS A 56 -2.29 -0.80 -16.81
C LYS A 56 -3.16 -1.95 -17.26
N THR A 57 -2.75 -3.19 -16.99
CA THR A 57 -3.48 -4.37 -17.46
C THR A 57 -4.53 -4.78 -16.43
N LYS A 58 -5.56 -5.48 -16.91
CA LYS A 58 -6.59 -6.03 -16.02
C LYS A 58 -5.96 -7.09 -15.12
N GLU A 59 -5.02 -7.85 -15.65
CA GLU A 59 -4.33 -8.94 -14.97
C GLU A 59 -3.47 -8.41 -13.82
N GLU A 60 -2.70 -7.33 -14.03
CA GLU A 60 -1.94 -6.65 -12.97
C GLU A 60 -2.85 -6.12 -11.87
N LEU A 61 -3.97 -5.49 -12.26
CA LEU A 61 -4.92 -4.95 -11.30
C LEU A 61 -5.70 -6.05 -10.55
N ASP A 62 -5.82 -7.26 -11.09
CA ASP A 62 -6.52 -8.39 -10.46
C ASP A 62 -5.65 -9.03 -9.39
N THR A 63 -4.32 -9.14 -9.62
CA THR A 63 -3.39 -9.69 -8.62
C THR A 63 -3.18 -8.77 -7.42
N LEU A 64 -3.47 -7.47 -7.56
CA LEU A 64 -3.26 -6.44 -6.54
C LEU A 64 -4.49 -6.13 -5.69
N ALA A 65 -5.62 -6.80 -5.93
CA ALA A 65 -6.80 -6.64 -5.10
C ALA A 65 -6.51 -7.11 -3.65
N LEU A 66 -7.08 -6.40 -2.67
CA LEU A 66 -7.06 -6.84 -1.28
C LEU A 66 -7.96 -8.06 -1.13
N ASP A 67 -7.50 -9.05 -0.36
CA ASP A 67 -8.33 -10.17 0.05
C ASP A 67 -9.42 -9.66 1.02
N GLU A 68 -10.63 -10.24 1.01
CA GLU A 68 -11.78 -9.82 1.85
C GLU A 68 -11.52 -9.86 3.37
N GLN A 69 -10.34 -10.33 3.79
CA GLN A 69 -9.95 -10.60 5.17
C GLN A 69 -8.81 -9.70 5.70
N THR A 70 -8.37 -8.71 4.91
CA THR A 70 -7.37 -7.71 5.32
C THR A 70 -8.03 -6.40 5.74
#